data_AF-A0A671WEA9-F1
#
_entry.id   AF-A0A671WEA9-F1
#
_cell.length_a   1.000
_cell.length_b   1.000
_cell.length_c   1.000
_cell.angle_alpha   90.00
_cell.angle_beta   90.00
_cell.angle_gamma   90.00
#
_symmetry.space_group_name_H-M   'P 1'
#
loop_
_entity.id
_entity.type
_entity.pdbx_description
1 polymer ?
#
loop_
_entity_poly.entity_id
_entity_poly.type
_entity_poly.pdbx_seq_one_letter_code
_entity_poly.pdbx_strand_id
1 'polypeptide(L)'
;MISNFHVLFLIAFHQNSGTDKSTFPLPEPQDVFLAAQVKFDDLNRDLRQLGRDLTRCEKDVQRVCSESPEEHLQPFKDKMEAFVLSGEHSQSCIFQILNFQEGDLALYFGLKPKTGEKEVTPDYLFMVWFEFCSDFKARWKRENKSSAVSEEDHSRQEGGDQADQPEQSGESGLIQLSR
;
A
#
# COMPACT_ATOMS: atom_id res chain seq x y z
N MET A 1 -19.43 -12.30 -6.34
CA MET A 1 -18.16 -11.88 -6.97
C MET A 1 -17.13 -11.30 -5.98
N ILE A 2 -17.41 -11.19 -4.67
CA ILE A 2 -16.45 -10.68 -3.66
C ILE A 2 -15.69 -11.81 -2.93
N SER A 3 -16.16 -13.07 -3.00
CA SER A 3 -15.43 -14.22 -2.43
C SER A 3 -14.04 -14.43 -3.05
N ASN A 4 -13.83 -14.05 -4.31
CA ASN A 4 -12.52 -14.20 -4.92
C ASN A 4 -11.52 -13.13 -4.46
N PHE A 5 -11.95 -11.91 -4.09
CA PHE A 5 -11.01 -10.88 -3.65
C PHE A 5 -10.52 -11.13 -2.22
N HIS A 6 -11.40 -11.57 -1.32
CA HIS A 6 -11.02 -11.94 0.05
C HIS A 6 -10.15 -13.20 0.05
N VAL A 7 -10.46 -14.18 -0.80
CA VAL A 7 -9.68 -15.42 -0.93
C VAL A 7 -8.36 -15.18 -1.65
N LEU A 8 -8.29 -14.32 -2.69
CA LEU A 8 -7.02 -13.94 -3.32
C LEU A 8 -6.15 -13.08 -2.39
N PHE A 9 -6.74 -12.16 -1.62
CA PHE A 9 -6.04 -11.39 -0.59
C PHE A 9 -5.46 -12.31 0.48
N LEU A 10 -6.25 -13.28 0.98
CA LEU A 10 -5.77 -14.29 1.93
C LEU A 10 -4.71 -15.21 1.32
N ILE A 11 -4.85 -15.66 0.06
CA ILE A 11 -3.88 -16.54 -0.61
C ILE A 11 -2.56 -15.80 -0.90
N ALA A 12 -2.61 -14.54 -1.33
CA ALA A 12 -1.43 -13.69 -1.50
C ALA A 12 -0.76 -13.37 -0.16
N PHE A 13 -1.55 -13.19 0.91
CA PHE A 13 -1.08 -13.01 2.28
C PHE A 13 -0.41 -14.27 2.87
N HIS A 14 -0.93 -15.46 2.54
CA HIS A 14 -0.46 -16.73 3.13
C HIS A 14 0.79 -17.32 2.46
N GLN A 15 1.16 -16.87 1.25
CA GLN A 15 2.30 -17.47 0.53
C GLN A 15 3.66 -17.10 1.13
N ASN A 16 3.77 -16.01 1.90
CA ASN A 16 5.03 -15.56 2.51
C ASN A 16 4.94 -15.26 4.03
N SER A 17 3.82 -15.60 4.69
CA SER A 17 3.65 -15.38 6.14
C SER A 17 4.68 -16.20 6.94
N GLY A 18 5.49 -15.55 7.78
CA GLY A 18 6.49 -16.22 8.62
C GLY A 18 7.87 -16.41 7.97
N THR A 19 8.17 -15.70 6.87
CA THR A 19 9.50 -15.66 6.24
C THR A 19 10.05 -14.23 6.19
N ASP A 20 11.36 -14.04 5.99
CA ASP A 20 12.01 -12.72 5.84
C ASP A 20 11.47 -11.86 4.67
N LYS A 21 10.62 -12.43 3.80
CA LYS A 21 9.96 -11.74 2.67
C LYS A 21 8.54 -11.26 3.00
N SER A 22 8.14 -11.30 4.26
CA SER A 22 6.79 -10.96 4.69
C SER A 22 6.52 -9.45 4.64
N THR A 23 5.75 -9.00 3.65
CA THR A 23 5.35 -7.60 3.48
C THR A 23 4.14 -7.28 4.37
N PHE A 24 4.12 -6.09 4.95
CA PHE A 24 2.98 -5.62 5.74
C PHE A 24 1.69 -5.61 4.89
N PRO A 25 0.60 -6.27 5.33
CA PRO A 25 -0.56 -6.55 4.48
C PRO A 25 -1.64 -5.46 4.49
N LEU A 26 -1.51 -4.46 5.36
CA LEU A 26 -2.47 -3.36 5.47
C LEU A 26 -1.88 -2.07 4.89
N PRO A 27 -2.71 -1.08 4.56
CA PRO A 27 -2.24 0.26 4.24
C PRO A 27 -1.34 0.80 5.34
N GLU A 28 -0.35 1.60 4.93
CA GLU A 28 0.49 2.31 5.88
C GLU A 28 -0.37 3.24 6.74
N PRO A 29 -0.22 3.22 8.08
CA PRO A 29 -1.02 4.09 8.94
C PRO A 29 -0.95 5.56 8.53
N GLN A 30 0.21 6.01 8.07
CA GLN A 30 0.40 7.38 7.60
C GLN A 30 -0.54 7.73 6.42
N ASP A 31 -0.71 6.81 5.48
CA ASP A 31 -1.58 7.03 4.31
C ASP A 31 -3.05 7.09 4.71
N VAL A 32 -3.45 6.23 5.67
CA VAL A 32 -4.81 6.25 6.24
C VAL A 32 -5.08 7.55 6.99
N PHE A 33 -4.10 8.04 7.76
CA PHE A 33 -4.21 9.32 8.46
C PHE A 33 -4.33 10.51 7.49
N LEU A 34 -3.64 10.47 6.36
CA LEU A 34 -3.80 11.47 5.31
C LEU A 34 -5.19 11.39 4.65
N ALA A 35 -5.70 10.17 4.42
CA ALA A 35 -7.06 9.97 3.92
C ALA A 35 -8.12 10.53 4.88
N ALA A 36 -7.92 10.42 6.20
CA ALA A 36 -8.81 11.00 7.21
C ALA A 36 -8.86 12.54 7.16
N GLN A 37 -7.82 13.19 6.65
CA GLN A 37 -7.77 14.66 6.52
C GLN A 37 -8.44 15.17 5.25
N VAL A 38 -8.85 14.28 4.33
CA VAL A 38 -9.52 14.67 3.09
C VAL A 38 -10.90 15.22 3.41
N LYS A 39 -11.16 16.44 2.95
CA LYS A 39 -12.47 17.07 3.04
C LYS A 39 -13.28 16.73 1.79
N PHE A 40 -14.21 15.78 1.94
CA PHE A 40 -15.06 15.32 0.84
C PHE A 40 -15.87 16.46 0.22
N ASP A 41 -16.30 17.44 1.01
CA ASP A 41 -16.98 18.64 0.51
C ASP A 41 -16.10 19.47 -0.43
N ASP A 42 -14.82 19.63 -0.10
CA ASP A 42 -13.87 20.39 -0.90
C ASP A 42 -13.60 19.64 -2.21
N LEU A 43 -13.38 18.32 -2.11
CA LEU A 43 -13.17 17.45 -3.26
C LEU A 43 -14.38 17.42 -4.20
N ASN A 44 -15.61 17.38 -3.67
CA ASN A 44 -16.84 17.47 -4.44
C ASN A 44 -16.96 18.80 -5.18
N ARG A 45 -16.55 19.92 -4.55
CA ARG A 45 -16.54 21.24 -5.21
C ARG A 45 -15.51 21.28 -6.33
N ASP A 46 -14.31 20.75 -6.10
CA ASP A 46 -13.23 20.70 -7.08
C ASP A 46 -13.60 19.82 -8.28
N LEU A 47 -14.26 18.67 -8.07
CA LEU A 47 -14.73 17.81 -9.17
C LEU A 47 -15.84 18.44 -10.01
N ARG A 48 -16.73 19.23 -9.38
CA ARG A 48 -17.73 20.00 -10.10
C ARG A 48 -17.08 21.13 -10.91
N GLN A 49 -16.02 21.74 -10.38
CA GLN A 49 -15.25 22.76 -11.11
C GLN A 49 -14.52 22.14 -12.29
N LEU A 50 -13.84 21.01 -12.09
CA LEU A 50 -13.19 20.24 -13.15
C LEU A 50 -14.16 19.89 -14.28
N GLY A 51 -15.38 19.43 -13.94
CA GLY A 51 -16.41 19.16 -14.95
C GLY A 51 -16.76 20.40 -15.79
N ARG A 52 -16.92 21.58 -15.15
CA ARG A 52 -17.17 22.83 -15.87
C ARG A 52 -16.01 23.23 -16.78
N ASP A 53 -14.78 23.06 -16.30
CA ASP A 53 -13.57 23.40 -17.05
C ASP A 53 -13.36 22.48 -18.25
N LEU A 54 -13.68 21.18 -18.11
CA LEU A 54 -13.67 20.22 -19.21
C LEU A 54 -14.72 20.56 -20.27
N THR A 55 -15.96 20.87 -19.89
CA THR A 55 -17.00 21.31 -20.84
C THR A 55 -16.61 22.61 -21.56
N ARG A 56 -15.93 23.52 -20.87
CA ARG A 56 -15.42 24.75 -21.51
C ARG A 56 -14.29 24.41 -22.50
N CYS A 57 -13.36 23.56 -22.09
CA CYS A 57 -12.25 23.09 -22.93
C CYS A 57 -12.80 22.43 -24.20
N GLU A 58 -13.77 21.52 -24.08
CA GLU A 58 -14.41 20.87 -25.22
C GLU A 58 -14.98 21.89 -26.22
N LYS A 59 -15.70 22.90 -25.74
CA LYS A 59 -16.25 23.98 -26.59
C LYS A 59 -15.16 24.80 -27.26
N ASP A 60 -14.06 25.09 -26.56
CA ASP A 60 -12.93 25.81 -27.14
C ASP A 60 -12.21 24.96 -28.21
N VAL A 61 -12.07 23.65 -27.99
CA VAL A 61 -11.54 22.70 -28.97
C VAL A 61 -12.43 22.63 -30.20
N GLN A 62 -13.75 22.52 -30.03
CA GLN A 62 -14.72 22.54 -31.13
C GLN A 62 -14.65 23.83 -31.93
N ARG A 63 -14.49 24.98 -31.25
CA ARG A 63 -14.34 26.28 -31.90
C ARG A 63 -13.07 26.34 -32.76
N VAL A 64 -11.92 25.99 -32.19
CA VAL A 64 -10.64 25.97 -32.91
C VAL A 64 -10.72 25.03 -34.12
N CYS A 65 -11.36 23.87 -33.96
CA CYS A 65 -11.54 22.93 -35.07
C CYS A 65 -12.49 23.44 -36.17
N SER A 66 -13.46 24.28 -35.82
CA SER A 66 -14.41 24.85 -36.79
C SER A 66 -13.86 26.08 -37.52
N GLU A 67 -13.00 26.86 -36.85
CA GLU A 67 -12.42 28.10 -37.37
C GLU A 67 -11.13 27.86 -38.17
N SER A 68 -10.51 26.69 -38.03
CA SER A 68 -9.24 26.36 -38.69
C SER A 68 -9.44 25.54 -39.97
N PRO A 69 -8.59 25.73 -41.00
CA PRO A 69 -8.55 24.86 -42.17
C PRO A 69 -8.20 23.41 -41.79
N GLU A 70 -8.83 22.42 -42.45
CA GLU A 70 -8.65 20.98 -42.18
C GLU A 70 -7.17 20.55 -42.23
N GLU A 71 -6.40 21.11 -43.15
CA GLU A 71 -4.96 20.85 -43.34
C GLU A 71 -4.08 21.27 -42.15
N HIS A 72 -4.60 22.07 -41.22
CA HIS A 72 -3.89 22.57 -40.03
C HIS A 72 -4.49 22.09 -38.71
N LEU A 73 -5.50 21.22 -38.74
CA LEU A 73 -6.15 20.71 -37.53
C LEU A 73 -5.27 19.78 -36.73
N GLN A 74 -4.46 18.98 -37.42
CA GLN A 74 -3.59 18.01 -36.76
C GLN A 74 -2.22 18.59 -36.48
N PRO A 75 -1.64 18.28 -35.30
CA PRO A 75 -2.06 17.27 -34.32
C PRO A 75 -2.95 17.81 -33.19
N PHE A 76 -3.39 19.07 -33.27
CA PHE A 76 -4.11 19.74 -32.18
C PHE A 76 -5.41 19.02 -31.83
N LYS A 77 -6.24 18.74 -32.84
CA LYS A 77 -7.55 18.11 -32.65
C LYS A 77 -7.43 16.76 -31.94
N ASP A 78 -6.60 15.84 -32.45
CA ASP A 78 -6.46 14.51 -31.87
C ASP A 78 -5.95 14.56 -30.42
N LYS A 79 -4.96 15.41 -30.15
CA LYS A 79 -4.39 15.54 -28.81
C LYS A 79 -5.39 16.13 -27.82
N MET A 80 -6.16 17.12 -28.26
CA MET A 80 -7.12 17.81 -27.39
C MET A 80 -8.38 16.98 -27.16
N GLU A 81 -8.88 16.27 -28.16
CA GLU A 81 -10.00 15.32 -28.00
C GLU A 81 -9.60 14.20 -27.02
N ALA A 82 -8.41 13.60 -27.18
CA ALA A 82 -7.89 12.61 -26.25
C ALA A 82 -7.72 13.16 -24.81
N PHE A 83 -7.24 14.42 -24.70
CA PHE A 83 -7.13 15.09 -23.41
C PHE A 83 -8.50 15.27 -22.73
N VAL A 84 -9.51 15.78 -23.45
CA VAL A 84 -10.86 15.99 -22.89
C VAL A 84 -11.49 14.65 -22.50
N LEU A 85 -11.43 13.63 -23.37
CA LEU A 85 -11.93 12.28 -23.09
C LEU A 85 -11.28 11.67 -21.85
N SER A 86 -9.95 11.77 -21.71
CA SER A 86 -9.26 11.24 -20.53
C SER A 86 -9.60 12.00 -19.25
N GLY A 87 -9.79 13.32 -19.34
CA GLY A 87 -10.23 14.17 -18.24
C GLY A 87 -11.63 13.82 -17.75
N GLU A 88 -12.60 13.67 -18.66
CA GLU A 88 -13.97 13.26 -18.35
C GLU A 88 -14.04 11.86 -17.74
N HIS A 89 -13.27 10.92 -18.30
CA HIS A 89 -13.18 9.57 -17.75
C HIS A 89 -12.64 9.58 -16.31
N SER A 90 -11.57 10.32 -16.07
CA SER A 90 -10.97 10.45 -14.73
C SER A 90 -11.94 11.10 -13.75
N GLN A 91 -12.62 12.17 -14.16
CA GLN A 91 -13.62 12.87 -13.35
C GLN A 91 -14.78 11.94 -12.98
N SER A 92 -15.29 11.15 -13.94
CA SER A 92 -16.35 10.18 -13.72
C SER A 92 -15.93 9.05 -12.77
N CYS A 93 -14.73 8.49 -12.95
CA CYS A 93 -14.18 7.48 -12.05
C CYS A 93 -14.08 7.98 -10.61
N ILE A 94 -13.52 9.18 -10.41
CA ILE A 94 -13.41 9.76 -9.06
C ILE A 94 -14.80 10.00 -8.48
N PHE A 95 -15.75 10.51 -9.27
CA PHE A 95 -17.13 10.72 -8.81
C PHE A 95 -17.78 9.41 -8.34
N GLN A 96 -17.65 8.32 -9.11
CA GLN A 96 -18.17 7.01 -8.72
C GLN A 96 -17.55 6.50 -7.41
N ILE A 97 -16.24 6.64 -7.24
CA ILE A 97 -15.53 6.25 -6.02
C ILE A 97 -16.08 7.01 -4.81
N LEU A 98 -16.28 8.33 -4.92
CA LEU A 98 -16.78 9.14 -3.81
C LEU A 98 -18.21 8.78 -3.42
N ASN A 99 -19.10 8.56 -4.40
CA ASN A 99 -20.48 8.18 -4.13
C ASN A 99 -20.57 6.80 -3.45
N PHE A 100 -19.66 5.87 -3.76
CA PHE A 100 -19.57 4.59 -3.06
C PHE A 100 -19.13 4.76 -1.59
N GLN A 101 -18.26 5.73 -1.30
CA GLN A 101 -17.72 5.94 0.04
C GLN A 101 -18.70 6.58 1.02
N GLU A 102 -19.62 7.41 0.52
CA GLU A 102 -20.53 8.20 1.36
C GLU A 102 -21.65 7.38 2.03
N GLY A 103 -22.03 6.22 1.46
CA GLY A 103 -23.20 5.45 1.92
C GLY A 103 -22.91 4.10 2.58
N ASP A 104 -21.98 3.30 2.04
CA ASP A 104 -21.95 1.86 2.32
C ASP A 104 -20.90 1.45 3.37
N LEU A 105 -19.79 2.17 3.48
CA LEU A 105 -18.65 1.75 4.31
C LEU A 105 -18.95 1.82 5.82
N ALA A 106 -19.66 2.85 6.27
CA ALA A 106 -20.06 2.98 7.67
C ALA A 106 -21.03 1.87 8.11
N LEU A 107 -21.98 1.50 7.24
CA LEU A 107 -22.91 0.40 7.46
C LEU A 107 -22.20 -0.95 7.43
N TYR A 108 -21.29 -1.14 6.47
CA TYR A 108 -20.51 -2.37 6.33
C TYR A 108 -19.68 -2.69 7.57
N PHE A 109 -19.06 -1.68 8.19
CA PHE A 109 -18.26 -1.85 9.41
C PHE A 109 -19.08 -1.74 10.71
N GLY A 110 -20.39 -1.50 10.63
CA GLY A 110 -21.27 -1.34 11.80
C GLY A 110 -20.91 -0.16 12.69
N LEU A 111 -20.26 0.88 12.12
CA LEU A 111 -19.89 2.08 12.87
C LEU A 111 -21.14 2.87 13.23
N LYS A 112 -21.18 3.36 14.47
CA LYS A 112 -22.22 4.26 14.95
C LYS A 112 -21.72 5.70 14.87
N PRO A 113 -22.59 6.67 14.54
CA PRO A 113 -22.22 8.09 14.62
C PRO A 113 -21.70 8.46 16.01
N LYS A 114 -20.82 9.46 16.10
CA LYS A 114 -20.38 9.96 17.41
C LYS A 114 -21.56 10.65 18.12
N THR A 115 -21.43 10.80 19.44
CA THR A 115 -22.47 11.47 20.25
C THR A 115 -22.66 12.90 19.77
N GLY A 116 -23.86 13.22 19.28
CA GLY A 116 -24.22 14.53 18.73
C GLY A 116 -24.16 14.62 17.19
N GLU A 117 -23.67 13.59 16.50
CA GLU A 117 -23.65 13.50 15.04
C GLU A 117 -24.85 12.66 14.54
N LYS A 118 -25.40 13.02 13.37
CA LYS A 118 -26.50 12.28 12.75
C LYS A 118 -26.01 11.06 11.96
N GLU A 119 -24.81 11.13 11.39
CA GLU A 119 -24.25 10.16 10.45
C GLU A 119 -22.76 9.96 10.75
N VAL A 120 -22.21 8.81 10.34
CA VAL A 120 -20.78 8.53 10.46
C VAL A 120 -20.05 9.33 9.38
N THR A 121 -19.10 10.15 9.79
CA THR A 121 -18.30 10.91 8.84
C THR A 121 -17.15 10.06 8.27
N PRO A 122 -16.73 10.28 7.01
CA PRO A 122 -15.60 9.58 6.44
C PRO A 122 -14.30 9.76 7.23
N ASP A 123 -14.04 10.95 7.79
CA ASP A 123 -12.85 11.18 8.64
C ASP A 123 -12.87 10.27 9.87
N TYR A 124 -14.03 10.07 10.49
CA TYR A 124 -14.15 9.19 11.64
C TYR A 124 -13.89 7.73 11.25
N LEU A 125 -14.43 7.27 10.12
CA LEU A 125 -14.16 5.94 9.58
C LEU A 125 -12.64 5.73 9.37
N PHE A 126 -11.97 6.68 8.71
CA PHE A 126 -10.53 6.59 8.46
C PHE A 126 -9.71 6.65 9.75
N MET A 127 -10.14 7.41 10.76
CA MET A 127 -9.45 7.44 12.06
C MET A 127 -9.54 6.10 12.79
N VAL A 128 -10.70 5.43 12.77
CA VAL A 128 -10.83 4.06 13.31
C VAL A 128 -9.91 3.09 12.56
N TRP A 129 -9.86 3.19 11.23
CA TRP A 129 -8.99 2.36 10.41
C TRP A 129 -7.49 2.65 10.65
N PHE A 130 -7.13 3.92 10.87
CA PHE A 130 -5.77 4.35 11.20
C PHE A 130 -5.28 3.73 12.51
N GLU A 131 -6.11 3.78 13.55
CA GLU A 131 -5.80 3.16 14.84
C GLU A 131 -5.61 1.65 14.66
N PHE A 132 -6.52 0.99 13.95
CA PHE A 132 -6.41 -0.43 13.63
C PHE A 132 -5.11 -0.77 12.88
N CYS A 133 -4.79 -0.06 11.80
CA CYS A 133 -3.56 -0.28 11.03
C CYS A 133 -2.30 -0.06 11.87
N SER A 134 -2.28 0.97 12.73
CA SER A 134 -1.17 1.26 13.63
C SER A 134 -0.92 0.13 14.62
N ASP A 135 -2.01 -0.33 15.25
CA ASP A 135 -2.01 -1.41 16.24
C ASP A 135 -1.61 -2.75 15.63
N PHE A 136 -2.13 -3.06 14.44
CA PHE A 136 -1.79 -4.27 13.70
C PHE A 136 -0.33 -4.24 13.28
N LYS A 137 0.17 -3.09 12.79
CA LYS A 137 1.58 -2.92 12.41
C LYS A 137 2.55 -3.09 13.58
N ALA A 138 2.19 -2.60 14.77
CA ALA A 138 3.01 -2.78 15.97
C ALA A 138 3.14 -4.26 16.35
N ARG A 139 2.03 -5.02 16.28
CA ARG A 139 2.01 -6.48 16.55
C ARG A 139 2.77 -7.27 15.48
N TRP A 140 2.49 -7.00 14.20
CA TRP A 140 3.19 -7.62 13.06
C TRP A 140 4.71 -7.45 13.14
N LYS A 141 5.19 -6.23 13.45
CA LYS A 141 6.62 -5.97 13.64
C LYS A 141 7.22 -6.75 14.82
N ARG A 142 6.47 -6.99 15.89
CA ARG A 142 6.95 -7.74 17.05
C ARG A 142 7.08 -9.22 16.75
N GLU A 143 6.08 -9.79 16.08
CA GLU A 143 6.06 -11.21 15.70
C GLU A 143 7.14 -11.54 14.67
N ASN A 144 7.31 -10.71 13.63
CA ASN A 144 8.35 -10.93 12.62
C ASN A 144 9.78 -10.67 13.14
N LYS A 145 9.95 -9.92 14.22
CA LYS A 145 11.25 -9.76 14.90
C LYS A 145 11.56 -10.91 15.86
N SER A 146 10.54 -11.56 16.41
CA SER A 146 10.70 -12.67 17.37
C SER A 146 11.22 -13.95 16.71
N SER A 147 10.99 -14.14 15.40
CA SER A 147 11.49 -15.29 14.64
C SER A 147 12.99 -15.20 14.31
N ALA A 148 13.60 -14.01 14.27
CA ALA A 148 15.03 -13.83 13.97
C ALA A 148 15.95 -14.11 15.18
N VAL A 149 15.43 -14.01 16.41
CA VAL A 149 16.21 -14.21 17.64
C VAL A 149 16.38 -15.70 17.97
N SER A 150 15.56 -16.59 17.39
CA SER A 150 15.58 -18.02 17.73
C SER A 150 16.64 -18.84 16.99
N GLU A 151 17.27 -18.31 15.92
CA GLU A 151 18.36 -19.01 15.21
C GLU A 151 19.75 -18.69 15.79
N GLU A 152 19.98 -17.50 16.34
CA GLU A 152 21.30 -17.14 16.92
C GLU A 152 21.60 -17.87 18.24
N ASP A 153 20.58 -18.26 19.00
CA ASP A 153 20.77 -19.00 20.25
C ASP A 153 21.03 -20.50 20.03
N HIS A 154 20.64 -21.07 18.87
CA HIS A 154 20.97 -22.46 18.57
C HIS A 154 22.43 -22.62 18.08
N SER A 155 22.98 -21.63 17.36
CA SER A 155 24.38 -21.64 16.90
C SER A 155 25.41 -21.39 18.00
N ARG A 156 25.02 -20.88 19.18
CA ARG A 156 25.95 -20.69 20.32
C ARG A 156 26.19 -21.97 21.13
N GLN A 157 25.37 -23.01 20.98
CA GLN A 157 25.44 -24.18 21.86
C GLN A 157 26.23 -25.37 21.26
N GLU A 158 26.50 -25.39 19.96
CA GLU A 158 27.32 -26.45 19.32
C GLU A 158 28.81 -26.12 19.19
N GLY A 159 29.25 -24.89 19.48
CA GLY A 159 30.65 -24.48 19.36
C GLY A 159 31.54 -24.68 20.60
N GLY A 160 31.02 -25.33 21.65
CA GLY A 160 31.60 -25.29 22.99
C GLY A 160 32.49 -26.45 23.43
N ASP A 161 32.70 -27.49 22.60
CA ASP A 161 33.30 -28.74 23.08
C ASP A 161 34.37 -29.32 22.16
N GLN A 162 35.45 -28.57 21.89
CA GLN A 162 36.76 -29.19 21.62
C GLN A 162 37.91 -28.16 21.65
N ALA A 163 38.69 -28.18 22.73
CA ALA A 163 40.16 -28.16 22.70
C ALA A 163 40.69 -27.89 24.11
N ASP A 164 41.05 -28.95 24.82
CA ASP A 164 42.12 -28.86 25.81
C ASP A 164 42.94 -30.15 25.72
N GLN A 165 44.19 -30.04 25.27
CA GLN A 165 45.37 -30.56 25.97
C GLN A 165 46.68 -30.29 25.19
N PRO A 166 47.83 -30.24 25.92
CA PRO A 166 48.87 -29.26 25.64
C PRO A 166 50.10 -29.82 24.91
N GLU A 167 50.83 -28.88 24.32
CA GLU A 167 52.12 -29.03 23.66
C GLU A 167 53.24 -29.41 24.65
N GLN A 168 54.02 -30.45 24.35
CA GLN A 168 55.35 -30.64 24.92
C GLN A 168 56.40 -30.92 23.84
N SER A 169 57.33 -29.98 23.75
CA SER A 169 58.58 -29.98 22.99
C SER A 169 59.67 -30.78 23.72
N GLY A 170 60.53 -31.52 22.99
CA GLY A 170 61.76 -32.09 23.55
C GLY A 170 62.51 -33.10 22.67
N GLU A 171 63.44 -32.59 21.87
CA GLU A 171 64.77 -33.12 21.47
C GLU A 171 65.05 -34.62 21.16
N SER A 172 65.56 -34.81 19.92
CA SER A 172 66.85 -35.43 19.53
C SER A 172 67.14 -36.94 19.68
N GLY A 173 67.68 -37.53 18.61
CA GLY A 173 68.48 -38.77 18.58
C GLY A 173 67.81 -39.95 17.87
N LEU A 174 68.20 -40.28 16.62
CA LEU A 174 69.30 -41.19 16.23
C LEU A 174 68.87 -42.66 16.00
N ILE A 175 69.38 -43.22 14.88
CA ILE A 175 69.69 -44.64 14.54
C ILE A 175 68.58 -45.58 13.95
N GLN A 176 68.63 -45.71 12.62
CA GLN A 176 68.79 -46.93 11.78
C GLN A 176 68.46 -48.37 12.27
N LEU A 177 67.87 -49.12 11.31
CA LEU A 177 68.11 -50.52 10.89
C LEU A 177 67.49 -51.76 11.60
N SER A 178 67.05 -52.67 10.71
CA SER A 178 66.79 -54.12 10.85
C SER A 178 65.35 -54.49 11.25
N ARG A 179 64.64 -55.41 10.58
CA ARG A 179 65.04 -56.61 9.84
C ARG A 179 63.95 -56.99 8.84
#